data_AF-A0A7X7ZLP4-F1
#
_entry.id   AF-A0A7X7ZLP4-F1
#
_cell.length_a   1.000
_cell.length_b   1.000
_cell.length_c   1.000
_cell.angle_alpha   90.00
_cell.angle_beta   90.00
_cell.angle_gamma   90.00
#
_symmetry.space_group_name_H-M   'P 1'
#
loop_
_entity.id
_entity.type
_entity.pdbx_description
1 polymer ?
#
loop_
_entity_poly.entity_id
_entity_poly.type
_entity_poly.pdbx_seq_one_letter_code
_entity_poly.pdbx_strand_id
1 'polypeptide(L)'
;TESGETDTAGWITVINETQSVDLLQFVNVSKVLGEKTLDAGTYTQIRLTIDSGIITVDGTDYALTVPSGVLKLNRGFVLVPNETRMLTLDFNVEKSVVSTGSGKYLLKPVIAVVSERA
;
A
#
# COMPACT_ATOMS: atom_id res chain seq x y z
N THR A 1 -17.95 -22.95 19.57
CA THR A 1 -16.78 -22.12 19.23
C THR A 1 -16.55 -22.27 17.76
N GLU A 2 -16.82 -21.23 16.99
CA GLU A 2 -16.57 -21.23 15.55
C GLU A 2 -15.06 -21.34 15.34
N SER A 3 -14.65 -22.47 14.75
CA SER A 3 -13.28 -22.72 14.34
C SER A 3 -12.94 -21.78 13.19
N GLY A 4 -12.18 -20.72 13.48
CA GLY A 4 -11.68 -19.78 12.50
C GLY A 4 -10.68 -20.46 11.55
N GLU A 5 -10.95 -20.34 10.27
CA GLU A 5 -10.22 -20.91 9.15
C GLU A 5 -8.72 -20.58 9.21
N THR A 6 -7.89 -21.62 9.12
CA THR A 6 -6.44 -21.51 8.97
C THR A 6 -6.12 -21.09 7.55
N ASP A 7 -5.72 -19.84 7.34
CA ASP A 7 -5.14 -19.41 6.08
C ASP A 7 -3.63 -19.09 6.25
N THR A 8 -2.82 -20.12 5.93
CA THR A 8 -1.52 -20.04 5.25
C THR A 8 -0.61 -18.85 5.61
N ALA A 9 0.18 -18.99 6.69
CA ALA A 9 1.15 -18.05 7.27
C ALA A 9 0.57 -16.70 7.74
N GLY A 10 0.57 -16.50 9.07
CA GLY A 10 -0.14 -15.44 9.80
C GLY A 10 0.16 -14.01 9.37
N TRP A 11 -0.72 -13.44 8.54
CA TRP A 11 -0.76 -12.01 8.26
C TRP A 11 -0.98 -11.23 9.55
N ILE A 12 -0.22 -10.14 9.72
CA ILE A 12 -0.38 -9.22 10.84
C ILE A 12 -0.93 -7.90 10.30
N THR A 13 -2.12 -7.52 10.75
CA THR A 13 -2.73 -6.23 10.41
C THR A 13 -2.03 -5.12 11.19
N VAL A 14 -1.46 -4.13 10.49
CA VAL A 14 -0.83 -2.93 11.07
C VAL A 14 -1.84 -1.79 11.19
N ILE A 15 -2.70 -1.61 10.18
CA ILE A 15 -3.73 -0.58 10.11
C ILE A 15 -5.05 -1.27 9.77
N ASN A 16 -6.11 -0.97 10.52
CA ASN A 16 -7.45 -1.51 10.30
C ASN A 16 -8.49 -0.44 9.89
N GLU A 17 -8.06 0.82 9.74
CA GLU A 17 -8.90 1.94 9.35
C GLU A 17 -8.65 2.32 7.89
N THR A 18 -9.72 2.69 7.18
CA THR A 18 -9.62 3.22 5.81
C THR A 18 -9.13 4.67 5.86
N GLN A 19 -8.10 4.97 5.06
CA GLN A 19 -7.55 6.32 4.93
C GLN A 19 -7.58 6.76 3.46
N SER A 20 -8.07 7.96 3.21
CA SER A 20 -7.93 8.61 1.89
C SER A 20 -6.60 9.35 1.82
N VAL A 21 -5.92 9.21 0.68
CA VAL A 21 -4.62 9.83 0.39
C VAL A 21 -4.69 10.43 -1.00
N ASP A 22 -4.50 11.75 -1.09
CA ASP A 22 -4.31 12.44 -2.38
C ASP A 22 -2.86 12.28 -2.81
N LEU A 23 -2.61 11.32 -3.71
CA LEU A 23 -1.25 10.98 -4.18
C LEU A 23 -0.53 12.15 -4.85
N LEU A 24 -1.24 13.16 -5.36
CA LEU A 24 -0.63 14.33 -6.00
C LEU A 24 -0.04 15.32 -4.98
N GLN A 25 -0.48 15.28 -3.72
CA GLN A 25 0.03 16.14 -2.66
C GLN A 25 1.32 15.62 -2.03
N PHE A 26 1.72 14.38 -2.31
CA PHE A 26 2.86 13.72 -1.67
C PHE A 26 4.11 13.68 -2.56
N VAL A 27 4.41 14.79 -3.23
CA VAL A 27 5.69 14.97 -3.92
C VAL A 27 6.73 15.44 -2.90
N ASN A 28 7.69 14.57 -2.56
CA ASN A 28 8.73 14.81 -1.53
C ASN A 28 8.20 14.98 -0.10
N VAL A 29 6.96 14.56 0.17
CA VAL A 29 6.33 14.59 1.50
C VAL A 29 5.86 13.18 1.84
N SER A 30 6.10 12.73 3.08
CA SER A 30 5.64 11.44 3.56
C SER A 30 4.49 11.60 4.55
N LYS A 31 3.56 10.64 4.52
CA LYS A 31 2.51 10.48 5.52
C LYS A 31 2.67 9.12 6.19
N VAL A 32 2.67 9.09 7.51
CA VAL A 32 2.63 7.84 8.26
C VAL A 32 1.25 7.23 8.08
N LEU A 33 1.19 6.03 7.48
CA LEU A 33 -0.05 5.29 7.30
C LEU A 33 -0.44 4.54 8.59
N GLY A 34 0.56 4.08 9.35
CA GLY A 34 0.38 3.47 10.64
C GLY A 34 1.67 2.93 11.23
N GLU A 35 1.57 2.45 12.47
CA GLU A 35 2.67 1.94 13.27
C GLU A 35 2.18 0.74 14.09
N LYS A 36 3.04 -0.25 14.28
CA LYS A 36 2.74 -1.39 15.15
C LYS A 36 4.03 -2.01 15.68
N THR A 37 4.04 -2.36 16.96
CA THR A 37 5.07 -3.22 17.54
C THR A 37 4.91 -4.65 17.03
N LEU A 38 5.99 -5.20 16.48
CA LEU A 38 6.06 -6.54 15.92
C LEU A 38 7.20 -7.31 16.59
N ASP A 39 7.06 -8.63 16.64
CA ASP A 39 8.15 -9.49 17.11
C ASP A 39 9.36 -9.46 16.17
N ALA A 40 10.54 -9.76 16.69
CA ALA A 40 11.72 -9.93 15.84
C ALA A 40 11.51 -11.13 14.90
N GLY A 41 11.90 -10.97 13.63
CA GLY A 41 11.67 -12.00 12.62
C GLY A 41 11.81 -11.51 11.19
N THR A 42 11.57 -12.43 10.25
CA THR A 42 11.61 -12.15 8.81
C THR A 42 10.19 -11.97 8.28
N TYR A 43 9.93 -10.80 7.71
CA TYR A 43 8.68 -10.44 7.05
C TYR A 43 8.91 -10.46 5.56
N THR A 44 8.10 -11.22 4.81
CA THR A 44 8.40 -11.51 3.40
C THR A 44 7.60 -10.67 2.41
N GLN A 45 6.44 -10.14 2.82
CA GLN A 45 5.53 -9.40 1.96
C GLN A 45 4.73 -8.38 2.77
N ILE A 46 4.47 -7.23 2.14
CA ILE A 46 3.58 -6.20 2.64
C ILE A 46 2.39 -6.10 1.68
N ARG A 47 1.19 -5.92 2.22
CA ARG A 47 -0.04 -5.73 1.45
C ARG A 47 -0.74 -4.44 1.87
N LEU A 48 -1.20 -3.68 0.89
CA LEU A 48 -2.11 -2.58 1.09
C LEU A 48 -3.39 -2.88 0.34
N THR A 49 -4.49 -3.01 1.07
CA THR A 49 -5.81 -3.15 0.47
C THR A 49 -6.29 -1.77 0.05
N ILE A 50 -6.71 -1.64 -1.21
CA ILE A 50 -7.27 -0.41 -1.76
C ILE A 50 -8.77 -0.64 -1.92
N ASP A 51 -9.54 0.13 -1.18
CA ASP A 51 -11.01 0.09 -1.25
C ASP A 51 -11.51 0.74 -2.55
N SER A 52 -11.15 1.99 -2.77
CA SER A 52 -11.59 2.78 -3.92
C SER A 52 -10.57 3.87 -4.27
N GLY A 53 -10.71 4.45 -5.47
CA GLY A 53 -9.87 5.53 -5.95
C GLY A 53 -10.60 6.40 -6.96
N ILE A 54 -10.22 7.67 -7.03
CA ILE A 54 -10.75 8.65 -7.98
C ILE A 54 -9.57 9.31 -8.68
N ILE A 55 -9.74 9.64 -9.96
CA ILE A 55 -8.85 10.51 -10.72
C ILE A 55 -9.66 11.63 -11.35
N THR A 56 -9.18 12.87 -11.22
CA THR A 56 -9.78 14.03 -11.86
C THR A 56 -9.03 14.34 -13.16
N VAL A 57 -9.74 14.35 -14.29
CA VAL A 57 -9.20 14.71 -15.60
C VAL A 57 -10.05 15.82 -16.19
N ASP A 58 -9.43 16.95 -16.51
CA ASP A 58 -10.11 18.16 -17.03
C ASP A 58 -11.32 18.60 -16.19
N GLY A 59 -11.21 18.48 -14.86
CA GLY A 59 -12.27 18.85 -13.91
C GLY A 59 -13.40 17.82 -13.77
N THR A 60 -13.30 16.66 -14.42
CA THR A 60 -14.27 15.55 -14.28
C THR A 60 -13.65 14.41 -13.50
N ASP A 61 -14.38 13.90 -12.52
CA ASP A 61 -13.96 12.75 -11.72
C ASP A 61 -14.31 11.42 -12.39
N TYR A 62 -13.34 10.52 -12.41
CA TYR A 62 -13.47 9.16 -12.90
C TYR A 62 -13.07 8.16 -11.82
N ALA A 63 -13.78 7.03 -11.77
CA ALA A 63 -13.39 5.92 -10.93
C ALA A 63 -12.05 5.35 -11.38
N LEU A 64 -11.10 5.28 -10.45
CA LEU A 64 -9.78 4.68 -10.65
C LEU A 64 -9.82 3.24 -10.12
N THR A 65 -9.86 2.27 -11.03
CA THR A 65 -9.99 0.86 -10.65
C THR A 65 -8.62 0.24 -10.37
N VAL A 66 -8.49 -0.43 -9.23
CA VAL A 66 -7.34 -1.30 -8.92
C VAL A 66 -7.74 -2.75 -9.21
N PRO A 67 -7.30 -3.40 -10.30
CA PRO A 67 -7.84 -4.70 -10.71
C PRO A 67 -7.73 -5.80 -9.66
N SER A 68 -6.70 -5.78 -8.83
CA SER A 68 -6.49 -6.76 -7.76
C SER A 68 -7.13 -6.37 -6.42
N GLY A 69 -7.59 -5.13 -6.24
CA GLY A 69 -8.00 -4.56 -4.94
C GLY A 69 -6.90 -4.52 -3.87
N VAL A 70 -5.72 -5.09 -4.16
CA VAL A 70 -4.61 -5.21 -3.22
C VAL A 70 -3.32 -4.90 -3.96
N LEU A 71 -2.57 -3.96 -3.43
CA LEU A 71 -1.18 -3.71 -3.76
C LEU A 71 -0.30 -4.66 -2.95
N LYS A 72 0.52 -5.44 -3.66
CA LYS A 72 1.45 -6.40 -3.06
C LYS A 72 2.88 -5.91 -3.23
N LEU A 73 3.64 -5.88 -2.15
CA LEU A 73 5.05 -5.53 -2.15
C LEU A 73 5.84 -6.77 -1.73
N ASN A 74 6.50 -7.39 -2.71
CA ASN A 74 7.30 -8.61 -2.52
C ASN A 74 8.74 -8.29 -2.06
N ARG A 75 8.91 -7.22 -1.27
CA ARG A 75 10.18 -6.83 -0.67
C ARG A 75 10.08 -7.03 0.83
N GLY A 76 10.61 -8.15 1.29
CA GLY A 76 10.68 -8.47 2.71
C GLY A 76 11.72 -7.63 3.46
N PHE A 77 11.65 -7.69 4.79
CA PHE A 77 12.59 -7.08 5.71
C PHE A 77 12.77 -7.99 6.95
N VAL A 78 13.86 -7.77 7.67
CA VAL A 78 14.15 -8.46 8.94
C VAL A 78 14.08 -7.43 10.06
N LEU A 79 13.35 -7.74 11.13
CA LEU A 79 13.36 -6.99 12.38
C LEU A 79 14.21 -7.73 13.41
N VAL A 80 15.12 -7.01 14.06
CA VAL A 80 15.82 -7.51 15.25
C VAL A 80 15.19 -6.96 16.54
N PRO A 81 15.45 -7.55 17.71
CA PRO A 81 14.90 -7.06 18.97
C PRO A 81 15.25 -5.58 19.22
N ASN A 82 14.26 -4.81 19.70
CA ASN A 82 14.39 -3.37 19.99
C ASN A 82 14.73 -2.49 18.77
N GLU A 83 14.45 -2.96 17.55
CA GLU A 83 14.62 -2.18 16.32
C GLU A 83 13.32 -1.45 15.95
N THR A 84 13.42 -0.16 15.65
CA THR A 84 12.38 0.55 14.89
C THR A 84 12.76 0.55 13.41
N ARG A 85 11.86 0.04 12.58
CA ARG A 85 12.03 0.01 11.13
C ARG A 85 11.01 0.90 10.46
N MET A 86 11.50 1.84 9.65
CA MET A 86 10.67 2.67 8.79
C MET A 86 10.63 2.08 7.38
N LEU A 87 9.43 1.99 6.81
CA LEU A 87 9.20 1.52 5.45
C LEU A 87 8.51 2.63 4.67
N THR A 88 9.21 3.18 3.70
CA THR A 88 8.69 4.24 2.84
C THR A 88 8.25 3.62 1.52
N LEU A 89 6.98 3.87 1.16
CA LEU A 89 6.40 3.47 -0.11
C LEU A 89 6.45 4.66 -1.05
N ASP A 90 7.37 4.62 -1.99
CA ASP A 90 7.50 5.65 -3.02
C ASP A 90 6.63 5.28 -4.21
N PHE A 91 5.59 6.09 -4.43
CA PHE A 91 4.57 5.86 -5.42
C PHE A 91 4.77 6.77 -6.64
N ASN A 92 5.06 6.19 -7.80
CA ASN A 92 5.16 6.96 -9.03
C ASN A 92 3.79 7.11 -9.69
N VAL A 93 3.08 8.21 -9.44
CA VAL A 93 1.71 8.44 -9.95
C VAL A 93 1.66 8.40 -11.49
N GLU A 94 2.57 9.11 -12.16
CA GLU A 94 2.60 9.22 -13.62
C GLU A 94 2.73 7.86 -14.32
N LYS A 95 3.54 6.95 -13.75
CA LYS A 95 3.73 5.60 -14.29
C LYS A 95 2.69 4.60 -13.80
N SER A 96 1.88 4.98 -12.80
CA SER A 96 0.93 4.08 -12.16
C SER A 96 -0.48 4.16 -12.73
N VAL A 97 -0.83 5.26 -13.40
CA VAL A 97 -2.17 5.43 -14.00
C VAL A 97 -2.14 5.04 -15.47
N VAL A 98 -3.08 4.18 -15.87
CA VAL A 98 -3.26 3.75 -17.27
C VAL A 98 -4.66 4.10 -17.73
N SER A 99 -4.77 4.91 -18.79
CA SER A 99 -6.02 5.11 -19.53
C SER A 99 -6.22 3.95 -20.51
N THR A 100 -7.40 3.32 -20.50
CA THR A 100 -7.72 2.20 -21.40
C THR A 100 -8.29 2.64 -22.75
N GLY A 101 -8.35 3.94 -23.03
CA GLY A 101 -8.96 4.51 -24.25
C GLY A 101 -10.50 4.46 -24.27
N SER A 102 -11.13 3.72 -23.36
CA SER A 102 -12.60 3.62 -23.19
C SER A 102 -13.15 4.53 -22.09
N GLY A 103 -12.40 5.57 -21.69
CA GLY A 103 -12.75 6.46 -20.58
C GLY A 103 -12.61 5.83 -19.19
N LYS A 104 -11.97 4.66 -19.09
CA LYS A 104 -11.65 4.02 -17.80
C LYS A 104 -10.18 4.23 -17.46
N TYR A 105 -9.94 4.40 -16.16
CA TYR A 105 -8.60 4.56 -15.61
C TYR A 105 -8.30 3.40 -14.67
N LEU A 106 -7.13 2.79 -14.87
CA LEU A 106 -6.62 1.72 -14.03
C LEU A 106 -5.44 2.23 -13.22
N LEU A 107 -5.39 1.85 -11.95
CA LEU A 107 -4.19 1.97 -11.14
C LEU A 107 -3.39 0.68 -11.25
N LYS A 108 -2.25 0.75 -11.92
CA LYS A 108 -1.20 -0.27 -11.94
C LYS A 108 0.00 0.28 -11.18
N PRO A 109 -0.02 0.22 -9.84
CA PRO A 109 0.93 0.92 -9.02
C PRO A 109 2.37 0.45 -9.26
N VAL A 110 3.23 1.41 -9.61
CA VAL A 110 4.69 1.25 -9.68
C VAL A 110 5.25 1.85 -8.39
N ILE A 111 5.73 0.96 -7.52
CA ILE A 111 6.17 1.35 -6.17
C ILE A 111 7.58 0.86 -5.90
N ALA A 112 8.41 1.77 -5.41
CA ALA A 112 9.66 1.43 -4.77
C ALA A 112 9.46 1.37 -3.25
N VAL A 113 10.06 0.38 -2.61
CA VAL A 113 10.07 0.28 -1.15
C VAL A 113 11.47 0.61 -0.69
N VAL A 114 11.59 1.67 0.12
CA VAL A 114 12.81 2.03 0.81
C VAL A 114 12.66 1.59 2.27
N SER A 115 13.62 0.81 2.75
CA SER A 115 13.64 0.30 4.13
C SER A 115 14.83 0.86 4.86
N GLU A 116 14.57 1.63 5.90
CA GLU A 116 15.58 2.35 6.66
C GLU A 116 15.41 2.05 8.15
N ARG A 117 16.54 1.94 8.84
CA ARG A 117 16.56 1.93 10.30
C ARG A 117 16.37 3.35 10.78
N ALA A 118 15.41 3.55 11.68
CA ALA A 118 15.22 4.82 12.37
C ALA A 118 16.37 5.06 13.37
#